data_AF-A0A7C3WBP5-F1
#
_entry.id   AF-A0A7C3WBP5-F1
#
_cell.length_a   1.000
_cell.length_b   1.000
_cell.length_c   1.000
_cell.angle_alpha   90.00
_cell.angle_beta   90.00
_cell.angle_gamma   90.00
#
_symmetry.space_group_name_H-M   'P 1'
#
loop_
_entity.id
_entity.type
_entity.pdbx_description
1 polymer ?
#
loop_
_entity_poly.entity_id
_entity_poly.type
_entity_poly.pdbx_seq_one_letter_code
_entity_poly.pdbx_strand_id
1 'polypeptide(L)'
;MNHPSQEEWIAYVYGELPPAKEETLEVHLGACPECQAQVELWRVTMAGLTAWPAPARGRGSRLRQPHLKWALAALLVLGLGVSWGRLSAPKAPDTGRLNAEVLSNLRAELRKDLAAQVQAAIEADRSELVDDLRQELGQDLDQRWASTLAAANAETRRLLGEVAQSWAAAREQDLQATLALYDRAEQQRKADLAWLRRDLETVAVLTDARLQSAQQEIGQLASYSLASAEPSSTGSTPLTTPTNERK
;
A
#
# COMPACT_ATOMS: atom_id res chain seq x y z
N MET A 1 -3.41 1.03 -32.91
CA MET A 1 -4.14 -0.12 -33.47
C MET A 1 -5.46 -0.22 -32.72
N ASN A 2 -6.54 -0.70 -33.34
CA ASN A 2 -7.78 -0.94 -32.59
C ASN A 2 -7.58 -2.17 -31.70
N HIS A 3 -7.66 -1.98 -30.38
CA HIS A 3 -7.59 -3.09 -29.43
C HIS A 3 -8.94 -3.83 -29.41
N PRO A 4 -8.94 -5.17 -29.39
CA PRO A 4 -10.15 -5.94 -29.19
C PRO A 4 -10.82 -5.58 -27.86
N SER A 5 -12.13 -5.70 -27.82
CA SER A 5 -12.90 -5.42 -26.60
C SER A 5 -12.58 -6.43 -25.50
N GLN A 6 -12.81 -6.04 -24.24
CA GLN A 6 -12.62 -6.93 -23.10
C GLN A 6 -13.49 -8.20 -23.20
N GLU A 7 -14.71 -8.07 -23.72
CA GLU A 7 -15.63 -9.21 -23.92
C GLU A 7 -15.06 -10.23 -24.91
N GLU A 8 -14.42 -9.78 -25.98
CA GLU A 8 -13.77 -10.66 -26.96
C GLU A 8 -12.57 -11.40 -26.34
N TRP A 9 -11.79 -10.74 -25.50
CA TRP A 9 -10.70 -11.45 -24.81
C TRP A 9 -11.19 -12.45 -23.77
N ILE A 10 -12.27 -12.13 -23.05
CA ILE A 10 -12.89 -13.05 -22.10
C ILE A 10 -13.37 -14.30 -22.86
N ALA A 11 -14.12 -14.13 -23.95
CA ALA A 11 -14.55 -15.24 -24.79
C ALA A 11 -13.36 -16.06 -25.32
N TYR A 12 -12.22 -15.41 -25.60
CA TYR A 12 -11.00 -16.08 -26.09
C TYR A 12 -10.37 -16.94 -25.01
N VAL A 13 -10.25 -16.41 -23.78
CA VAL A 13 -9.68 -17.15 -22.64
C VAL A 13 -10.55 -18.35 -22.26
N TYR A 14 -11.87 -18.27 -22.44
CA TYR A 14 -12.79 -19.39 -22.19
C TYR A 14 -12.96 -20.36 -23.38
N GLY A 15 -12.37 -20.07 -24.55
CA GLY A 15 -12.51 -20.91 -25.75
C GLY A 15 -13.92 -20.88 -26.37
N GLU A 16 -14.61 -19.75 -26.26
CA GLU A 16 -15.99 -19.56 -26.74
C GLU A 16 -16.07 -18.88 -28.12
N LEU A 17 -14.93 -18.49 -28.73
CA LEU A 17 -14.93 -17.87 -30.05
C LEU A 17 -14.96 -18.89 -31.19
N PRO A 18 -15.55 -18.53 -32.34
CA PRO A 18 -15.37 -19.29 -33.56
C PRO A 18 -13.91 -19.24 -34.03
N PRO A 19 -13.39 -20.30 -34.68
CA PRO A 19 -11.96 -20.46 -34.99
C PRO A 19 -11.38 -19.32 -35.84
N ALA A 20 -12.19 -18.73 -36.74
CA ALA A 20 -11.77 -17.59 -37.56
C ALA A 20 -11.45 -16.33 -36.73
N LYS A 21 -12.14 -16.12 -35.60
CA LYS A 21 -11.87 -14.99 -34.70
C LYS A 21 -10.70 -15.28 -33.75
N GLU A 22 -10.52 -16.53 -33.34
CA GLU A 22 -9.35 -16.94 -32.54
C GLU A 22 -8.04 -16.67 -33.30
N GLU A 23 -7.94 -17.07 -34.57
CA GLU A 23 -6.75 -16.83 -35.40
C GLU A 23 -6.44 -15.33 -35.51
N THR A 24 -7.47 -14.49 -35.65
CA THR A 24 -7.30 -13.03 -35.70
C THR A 24 -6.75 -12.47 -34.39
N LEU A 25 -7.26 -12.95 -33.24
CA LEU A 25 -6.81 -12.54 -31.92
C LEU A 25 -5.39 -13.06 -31.60
N GLU A 26 -5.03 -14.27 -32.05
CA GLU A 26 -3.68 -14.80 -31.90
C GLU A 26 -2.63 -13.99 -32.66
N VAL A 27 -2.94 -13.61 -33.91
CA VAL A 27 -2.08 -12.70 -34.68
C VAL A 27 -1.93 -11.36 -33.96
N HIS A 28 -3.01 -10.85 -33.35
CA HIS A 28 -2.96 -9.62 -32.55
C HIS A 28 -2.09 -9.77 -31.29
N LEU A 29 -2.21 -10.89 -30.56
CA LEU A 29 -1.39 -11.17 -29.37
C LEU A 29 0.10 -11.26 -29.72
N GLY A 30 0.45 -11.77 -30.91
CA GLY A 30 1.83 -11.77 -31.40
C GLY A 30 2.38 -10.37 -31.73
N ALA A 31 1.52 -9.40 -32.01
CA ALA A 31 1.90 -8.05 -32.41
C ALA A 31 1.80 -7.01 -31.28
N CYS A 32 1.02 -7.26 -30.22
CA CYS A 32 0.72 -6.30 -29.15
C CYS A 32 1.10 -6.84 -27.75
N PRO A 33 2.20 -6.36 -27.13
CA PRO A 33 2.65 -6.85 -25.82
C PRO A 33 1.72 -6.47 -24.66
N GLU A 34 0.96 -5.37 -24.80
CA GLU A 34 -0.01 -4.93 -23.78
C GLU A 34 -1.19 -5.91 -23.67
N CYS A 35 -1.78 -6.28 -24.81
CA CYS A 35 -2.84 -7.30 -24.83
C CYS A 35 -2.32 -8.68 -24.39
N GLN A 36 -1.08 -9.02 -24.72
CA GLN A 36 -0.44 -10.25 -24.24
C GLN A 36 -0.34 -10.28 -22.70
N ALA A 37 0.14 -9.19 -22.09
CA ALA A 37 0.24 -9.08 -20.63
C ALA A 37 -1.14 -9.18 -19.95
N GLN A 38 -2.18 -8.60 -20.57
CA GLN A 38 -3.54 -8.66 -20.06
C GLN A 38 -4.13 -10.07 -20.10
N VAL A 39 -3.97 -10.78 -21.22
CA VAL A 39 -4.44 -12.17 -21.37
C VAL A 39 -3.70 -13.11 -20.42
N GLU A 40 -2.38 -12.92 -20.24
CA GLU A 40 -1.60 -13.72 -19.31
C GLU A 40 -2.04 -13.49 -17.86
N LEU A 41 -2.31 -12.24 -17.47
CA LEU A 41 -2.86 -11.91 -16.16
C LEU A 41 -4.19 -12.64 -15.91
N TRP A 42 -5.09 -12.67 -16.89
CA TRP A 42 -6.35 -13.40 -16.78
C TRP A 42 -6.16 -14.91 -16.68
N ARG A 43 -5.25 -15.50 -17.46
CA ARG A 43 -4.91 -16.93 -17.39
C ARG A 43 -4.37 -17.33 -16.02
N VAL A 44 -3.47 -16.52 -15.44
CA VAL A 44 -2.93 -16.74 -14.09
C VAL A 44 -4.03 -16.63 -13.03
N THR A 45 -4.93 -15.64 -13.15
CA THR A 45 -6.05 -15.47 -12.22
C THR A 45 -7.01 -16.65 -12.26
N MET A 46 -7.34 -17.15 -13.46
CA MET A 46 -8.15 -18.36 -13.68
C MET A 46 -7.49 -19.62 -13.13
N ALA A 47 -6.18 -19.78 -13.32
CA ALA A 47 -5.42 -20.88 -12.73
C ALA A 47 -5.46 -20.84 -11.20
N GLY A 48 -5.41 -19.65 -10.59
CA GLY A 48 -5.57 -19.47 -9.14
C GLY A 48 -6.95 -19.89 -8.63
N LEU A 49 -8.02 -19.57 -9.37
CA LEU A 49 -9.39 -19.96 -9.00
C LEU A 49 -9.64 -21.47 -9.15
N THR A 50 -9.07 -22.11 -10.18
CA THR A 50 -9.20 -23.56 -10.36
C THR A 50 -8.37 -24.36 -9.35
N ALA A 51 -7.25 -23.81 -8.88
CA ALA A 51 -6.44 -24.38 -7.81
C ALA A 51 -7.06 -24.21 -6.40
N TRP A 52 -8.11 -23.41 -6.26
CA TRP A 52 -8.75 -23.19 -4.95
C TRP A 52 -9.35 -24.51 -4.43
N PRO A 53 -8.79 -25.11 -3.36
CA PRO A 53 -9.29 -26.37 -2.86
C PRO A 53 -10.71 -26.17 -2.36
N ALA A 54 -11.67 -26.85 -2.97
CA ALA A 54 -13.01 -26.93 -2.41
C ALA A 54 -12.87 -27.51 -0.99
N PRO A 55 -13.45 -26.87 0.04
CA PRO A 55 -13.37 -27.38 1.40
C PRO A 55 -13.82 -28.83 1.39
N ALA A 56 -12.95 -29.73 1.86
CA ALA A 56 -13.25 -31.14 1.91
C ALA A 56 -14.54 -31.29 2.73
N ARG A 57 -15.64 -31.65 2.08
CA ARG A 57 -16.91 -31.93 2.76
C ARG A 57 -16.61 -32.94 3.86
N GLY A 58 -16.65 -32.49 5.11
CA GLY A 58 -16.41 -33.34 6.25
C GLY A 58 -17.34 -34.54 6.12
N ARG A 59 -16.76 -35.75 6.04
CA ARG A 59 -17.55 -36.98 6.05
C ARG A 59 -18.36 -36.95 7.34
N GLY A 60 -19.65 -36.71 7.19
CA GLY A 60 -20.62 -36.61 8.28
C GLY A 60 -20.36 -37.70 9.29
N SER A 61 -20.14 -37.28 10.54
CA SER A 61 -19.96 -38.19 11.66
C SER A 61 -21.13 -39.17 11.66
N ARG A 62 -20.84 -40.46 11.85
CA ARG A 62 -21.84 -41.50 11.97
C ARG A 62 -22.76 -41.13 13.13
N LEU A 63 -23.98 -40.67 12.81
CA LEU A 63 -25.06 -40.47 13.76
C LEU A 63 -25.26 -41.77 14.53
N ARG A 64 -24.70 -41.77 15.74
CA ARG A 64 -24.73 -42.88 16.69
C ARG A 64 -26.09 -42.83 17.38
N GLN A 65 -27.15 -43.24 16.69
CA GLN A 65 -28.52 -43.14 17.21
C GLN A 65 -28.75 -44.12 18.38
N PRO A 66 -28.99 -43.63 19.61
CA PRO A 66 -29.18 -44.48 20.80
C PRO A 66 -30.62 -44.99 20.96
N HIS A 67 -31.55 -44.59 20.08
CA HIS A 67 -32.99 -44.85 20.25
C HIS A 67 -33.47 -46.20 19.72
N LEU A 68 -32.62 -46.97 19.02
CA LEU A 68 -32.95 -48.32 18.53
C LEU A 68 -33.33 -49.30 19.67
N LYS A 69 -32.89 -49.06 20.91
CA LYS A 69 -33.22 -49.91 22.06
C LYS A 69 -34.67 -49.79 22.50
N TRP A 70 -35.30 -48.64 22.28
CA TRP A 70 -36.68 -48.40 22.71
C TRP A 70 -37.71 -48.94 21.71
N ALA A 71 -37.37 -49.05 20.43
CA ALA A 71 -38.24 -49.63 19.40
C ALA A 71 -38.56 -51.11 19.67
N LEU A 72 -37.62 -51.87 20.27
CA LEU A 72 -37.82 -53.29 20.56
C LEU A 72 -38.79 -53.54 21.74
N ALA A 73 -38.80 -52.65 22.72
CA ALA A 73 -39.66 -52.77 23.90
C ALA A 73 -41.14 -52.52 23.56
N ALA A 74 -41.41 -51.53 22.70
CA ALA A 74 -42.77 -51.25 22.23
C ALA A 74 -43.38 -52.42 21.42
N LEU A 75 -42.56 -53.13 20.64
CA LEU A 75 -42.97 -54.30 19.87
C LEU A 75 -43.42 -55.48 20.76
N LEU A 76 -42.74 -55.70 21.89
CA LEU A 76 -43.10 -56.76 22.84
C LEU A 76 -44.43 -56.48 23.55
N VAL A 77 -44.66 -55.23 23.96
CA VAL A 77 -45.90 -54.84 24.66
C VAL A 77 -47.12 -54.93 23.73
N LEU A 78 -46.97 -54.51 22.46
CA LEU A 78 -48.05 -54.62 21.47
C LEU A 78 -48.34 -56.06 21.06
N GLY A 79 -47.31 -56.93 20.97
CA GLY A 79 -47.49 -58.34 20.64
C GLY A 79 -48.32 -59.11 21.68
N LEU A 80 -48.12 -58.82 22.98
CA LEU A 80 -48.87 -59.44 24.07
C LEU A 80 -50.34 -58.99 24.10
N GLY A 81 -50.63 -57.71 23.85
CA GLY A 81 -52.00 -57.19 23.85
C GLY A 81 -52.90 -57.75 22.75
N VAL A 82 -52.36 -57.99 21.55
CA VAL A 82 -53.13 -58.49 20.40
C VAL A 82 -53.55 -59.96 20.57
N SER A 83 -52.76 -60.76 21.29
CA SER A 83 -53.06 -62.18 21.52
C SER A 83 -54.27 -62.40 22.43
N TRP A 84 -54.48 -61.54 23.43
CA TRP A 84 -55.57 -61.69 24.40
C TRP A 84 -56.93 -61.22 23.87
N GLY A 85 -56.95 -60.26 22.94
CA GLY A 85 -58.19 -59.71 22.39
C GLY A 85 -58.98 -60.64 21.47
N ARG A 86 -58.37 -61.72 20.96
CA ARG A 86 -59.01 -62.62 19.98
C ARG A 86 -59.96 -63.67 20.56
N LEU A 87 -59.95 -63.88 21.89
CA LEU A 87 -60.72 -64.96 22.52
C LEU A 87 -62.16 -64.59 22.94
N SER A 88 -62.57 -63.32 22.84
CA SER A 88 -63.87 -62.86 23.38
C SER A 88 -64.87 -62.31 22.35
N ALA A 89 -64.67 -62.51 21.04
CA ALA A 89 -65.51 -61.87 20.01
C ALA A 89 -66.65 -62.78 19.49
N PRO A 90 -67.92 -62.30 19.48
CA PRO A 90 -69.06 -62.99 18.85
C PRO A 90 -69.01 -62.94 17.30
N LYS A 91 -69.79 -63.83 16.65
CA LYS A 91 -69.82 -64.11 15.20
C LYS A 91 -70.08 -62.84 14.38
N ALA A 92 -69.14 -62.52 13.48
CA ALA A 92 -69.01 -61.20 12.89
C ALA A 92 -69.93 -60.94 11.66
N PRO A 93 -70.47 -59.71 11.51
CA PRO A 93 -70.98 -59.20 10.23
C PRO A 93 -69.83 -59.07 9.21
N ASP A 94 -70.15 -58.95 7.92
CA ASP A 94 -69.22 -59.00 6.77
C ASP A 94 -68.03 -58.01 6.86
N THR A 95 -67.01 -58.40 7.62
CA THR A 95 -65.84 -57.57 7.97
C THR A 95 -64.94 -57.28 6.77
N GLY A 96 -65.07 -58.03 5.68
CA GLY A 96 -64.19 -57.91 4.52
C GLY A 96 -64.29 -56.55 3.83
N ARG A 97 -65.53 -56.07 3.62
CA ARG A 97 -65.78 -54.78 2.98
C ARG A 97 -65.41 -53.59 3.85
N LEU A 98 -65.81 -53.60 5.12
CA LEU A 98 -65.51 -52.53 6.07
C LEU A 98 -64.00 -52.42 6.31
N ASN A 99 -63.29 -53.54 6.43
CA ASN A 99 -61.85 -53.51 6.63
C ASN A 99 -61.12 -52.98 5.41
N ALA A 100 -61.55 -53.33 4.19
CA ALA A 100 -60.94 -52.80 2.97
C ALA A 100 -61.06 -51.27 2.85
N GLU A 101 -62.24 -50.71 3.16
CA GLU A 101 -62.51 -49.28 3.07
C GLU A 101 -61.84 -48.48 4.19
N VAL A 102 -61.88 -48.99 5.43
CA VAL A 102 -61.16 -48.37 6.56
C VAL A 102 -59.66 -48.36 6.28
N LEU A 103 -59.12 -49.46 5.77
CA LEU A 103 -57.67 -49.60 5.57
C LEU A 103 -57.16 -48.79 4.38
N SER A 104 -57.97 -48.55 3.34
CA SER A 104 -57.63 -47.59 2.28
C SER A 104 -57.64 -46.15 2.78
N ASN A 105 -58.66 -45.76 3.56
CA ASN A 105 -58.76 -44.39 4.11
C ASN A 105 -57.63 -44.11 5.11
N LEU A 106 -57.34 -45.05 6.00
CA LEU A 106 -56.26 -44.91 6.98
C LEU A 106 -54.89 -44.80 6.31
N ARG A 107 -54.63 -45.56 5.24
CA ARG A 107 -53.39 -45.45 4.47
C ARG A 107 -53.27 -44.11 3.75
N ALA A 108 -54.37 -43.57 3.24
CA ALA A 108 -54.37 -42.27 2.58
C ALA A 108 -54.05 -41.15 3.57
N GLU A 109 -54.69 -41.13 4.74
CA GLU A 109 -54.44 -40.11 5.76
C GLU A 109 -53.03 -40.23 6.35
N LEU A 110 -52.57 -41.45 6.66
CA LEU A 110 -51.20 -41.67 7.13
C LEU A 110 -50.15 -41.20 6.11
N ARG A 111 -50.36 -41.41 4.81
CA ARG A 111 -49.43 -40.92 3.77
C ARG A 111 -49.41 -39.41 3.73
N LYS A 112 -50.57 -38.77 3.85
CA LYS A 112 -50.70 -37.32 3.85
C LYS A 112 -50.04 -36.70 5.08
N ASP A 113 -50.28 -37.25 6.27
CA ASP A 113 -49.66 -36.80 7.52
C ASP A 113 -48.14 -37.01 7.51
N LEU A 114 -47.68 -38.17 7.03
CA LEU A 114 -46.25 -38.45 6.90
C LEU A 114 -45.58 -37.50 5.90
N ALA A 115 -46.20 -37.25 4.75
CA ALA A 115 -45.68 -36.31 3.76
C ALA A 115 -45.58 -34.89 4.33
N ALA A 116 -46.61 -34.44 5.06
CA ALA A 116 -46.61 -33.14 5.71
C ALA A 116 -45.53 -33.03 6.79
N GLN A 117 -45.36 -34.07 7.63
CA GLN A 117 -44.32 -34.09 8.67
C GLN A 117 -42.91 -34.13 8.09
N VAL A 118 -42.68 -34.94 7.06
CA VAL A 118 -41.38 -35.01 6.39
C VAL A 118 -41.06 -33.67 5.72
N GLN A 119 -42.04 -33.05 5.08
CA GLN A 119 -41.83 -31.75 4.45
C GLN A 119 -41.54 -30.64 5.46
N ALA A 120 -42.30 -30.59 6.57
CA ALA A 120 -42.04 -29.65 7.66
C ALA A 120 -40.66 -29.86 8.30
N ALA A 121 -40.24 -31.12 8.49
CA ALA A 121 -38.92 -31.45 9.02
C ALA A 121 -37.78 -31.03 8.07
N ILE A 122 -37.95 -31.23 6.76
CA ILE A 122 -36.97 -30.80 5.75
C ILE A 122 -36.88 -29.27 5.69
N GLU A 123 -38.00 -28.57 5.77
CA GLU A 123 -38.03 -27.10 5.77
C GLU A 123 -37.34 -26.52 7.02
N ALA A 124 -37.57 -27.12 8.19
CA ALA A 124 -36.91 -26.72 9.44
C ALA A 124 -35.39 -26.96 9.38
N ASP A 125 -34.95 -28.17 9.00
CA ASP A 125 -33.54 -28.53 8.86
C ASP A 125 -32.82 -27.65 7.83
N ARG A 126 -33.50 -27.33 6.72
CA ARG A 126 -32.97 -26.42 5.71
C ARG A 126 -32.78 -25.00 6.24
N SER A 127 -33.72 -24.47 7.02
CA SER A 127 -33.57 -23.12 7.59
C SER A 127 -32.43 -23.06 8.62
N GLU A 128 -32.31 -24.08 9.48
CA GLU A 128 -31.22 -24.18 10.47
C GLU A 128 -29.85 -24.21 9.79
N LEU A 129 -29.69 -25.05 8.77
CA LEU A 129 -28.44 -25.13 8.01
C LEU A 129 -28.07 -23.79 7.32
N VAL A 130 -29.06 -23.07 6.80
CA VAL A 130 -28.85 -21.78 6.13
C VAL A 130 -28.44 -20.71 7.15
N ASP A 131 -29.06 -20.68 8.32
CA ASP A 131 -28.73 -19.73 9.37
C ASP A 131 -27.34 -20.00 9.97
N ASP A 132 -27.01 -21.27 10.22
CA ASP A 132 -25.67 -21.68 10.67
C ASP A 132 -24.59 -21.31 9.66
N LEU A 133 -24.81 -21.62 8.38
CA LEU A 133 -23.86 -21.28 7.32
C LEU A 133 -23.69 -19.77 7.19
N ARG A 134 -24.79 -19.00 7.30
CA ARG A 134 -24.75 -17.55 7.25
C ARG A 134 -23.97 -16.97 8.44
N GLN A 135 -24.15 -17.55 9.62
CA GLN A 135 -23.44 -17.15 10.82
C GLN A 135 -21.94 -17.47 10.71
N GLU A 136 -21.59 -18.68 10.26
CA GLU A 136 -20.18 -19.10 10.10
C GLU A 136 -19.46 -18.25 9.04
N LEU A 137 -20.08 -18.02 7.88
CA LEU A 137 -19.50 -17.15 6.86
C LEU A 137 -19.37 -15.70 7.34
N GLY A 138 -20.36 -15.18 8.07
CA GLY A 138 -20.29 -13.84 8.64
C GLY A 138 -19.10 -13.69 9.58
N GLN A 139 -18.94 -14.63 10.50
CA GLN A 139 -17.84 -14.62 11.47
C GLN A 139 -16.46 -14.78 10.82
N ASP A 140 -16.30 -15.69 9.86
CA ASP A 140 -15.02 -15.89 9.15
C ASP A 140 -14.67 -14.67 8.29
N LEU A 141 -15.63 -14.07 7.61
CA LEU A 141 -15.41 -12.85 6.85
C LEU A 141 -15.02 -11.69 7.76
N ASP A 142 -15.75 -11.44 8.85
CA ASP A 142 -15.44 -10.37 9.80
C ASP A 142 -14.05 -10.55 10.41
N GLN A 143 -13.68 -11.78 10.76
CA GLN A 143 -12.35 -12.10 11.28
C GLN A 143 -11.25 -11.82 10.25
N ARG A 144 -11.44 -12.24 8.99
CA ARG A 144 -10.48 -11.99 7.90
C ARG A 144 -10.36 -10.50 7.56
N TRP A 145 -11.47 -9.76 7.59
CA TRP A 145 -11.47 -8.32 7.39
C TRP A 145 -10.71 -7.61 8.51
N ALA A 146 -10.99 -7.95 9.77
CA ALA A 146 -10.29 -7.39 10.91
C ALA A 146 -8.78 -7.68 10.85
N SER A 147 -8.36 -8.90 10.49
CA SER A 147 -6.94 -9.24 10.34
C SER A 147 -6.26 -8.49 9.19
N THR A 148 -6.95 -8.36 8.05
CA THR A 148 -6.41 -7.64 6.88
C THR A 148 -6.23 -6.15 7.19
N LEU A 149 -7.22 -5.54 7.86
CA LEU A 149 -7.14 -4.15 8.28
C LEU A 149 -6.05 -3.92 9.34
N ALA A 150 -5.89 -4.83 10.29
CA ALA A 150 -4.83 -4.77 11.28
C ALA A 150 -3.44 -4.86 10.63
N ALA A 151 -3.24 -5.78 9.68
CA ALA A 151 -2.00 -5.92 8.94
C ALA A 151 -1.68 -4.68 8.10
N ALA A 152 -2.66 -4.13 7.38
CA ALA A 152 -2.49 -2.92 6.59
C ALA A 152 -2.13 -1.70 7.45
N ASN A 153 -2.76 -1.56 8.63
CA ASN A 153 -2.44 -0.50 9.58
C ASN A 153 -1.03 -0.65 10.19
N ALA A 154 -0.61 -1.88 10.49
CA ALA A 154 0.73 -2.16 10.99
C ALA A 154 1.80 -1.78 9.95
N GLU A 155 1.57 -2.14 8.69
CA GLU A 155 2.45 -1.81 7.57
C GLU A 155 2.51 -0.30 7.32
N THR A 156 1.36 0.38 7.36
CA THR A 156 1.30 1.85 7.23
C THR A 156 2.11 2.52 8.34
N ARG A 157 1.99 2.05 9.59
CA ARG A 157 2.80 2.58 10.72
C ARG A 157 4.29 2.30 10.54
N ARG A 158 4.66 1.14 10.00
CA ARG A 158 6.05 0.79 9.68
C ARG A 158 6.63 1.78 8.65
N LEU A 159 5.93 1.97 7.54
CA LEU A 159 6.35 2.90 6.48
C LEU A 159 6.43 4.34 6.98
N LEU A 160 5.46 4.81 7.78
CA LEU A 160 5.51 6.14 8.40
C LEU A 160 6.70 6.29 9.35
N GLY A 161 7.03 5.23 10.10
CA GLY A 161 8.23 5.19 10.95
C GLY A 161 9.53 5.31 10.14
N GLU A 162 9.64 4.60 9.02
CA GLU A 162 10.80 4.66 8.12
C GLU A 162 10.95 6.04 7.47
N VAL A 163 9.85 6.65 7.02
CA VAL A 163 9.84 8.02 6.50
C VAL A 163 10.26 9.01 7.59
N ALA A 164 9.73 8.90 8.81
CA ALA A 164 10.13 9.78 9.91
C ALA A 164 11.62 9.65 10.26
N GLN A 165 12.16 8.43 10.27
CA GLN A 165 13.58 8.18 10.54
C GLN A 165 14.49 8.73 9.44
N SER A 166 14.16 8.50 8.17
CA SER A 166 14.91 9.06 7.04
C SER A 166 14.91 10.60 7.04
N TRP A 167 13.78 11.23 7.37
CA TRP A 167 13.70 12.69 7.52
C TRP A 167 14.54 13.21 8.67
N ALA A 168 14.55 12.53 9.82
CA ALA A 168 15.37 12.91 10.96
C ALA A 168 16.88 12.80 10.61
N ALA A 169 17.28 11.73 9.92
CA ALA A 169 18.65 11.57 9.45
C ALA A 169 19.06 12.65 8.43
N ALA A 170 18.18 13.00 7.49
CA ALA A 170 18.43 14.08 6.53
C ALA A 170 18.58 15.44 7.22
N ARG A 171 17.72 15.74 8.21
CA ARG A 171 17.81 16.96 9.04
C ARG A 171 19.15 17.07 9.76
N GLU A 172 19.62 15.97 10.35
CA GLU A 172 20.91 15.93 11.04
C GLU A 172 22.07 16.20 10.06
N GLN A 173 22.03 15.59 8.87
CA GLN A 173 23.01 15.86 7.81
C GLN A 173 22.99 17.32 7.35
N ASP A 174 21.79 17.90 7.16
CA ASP A 174 21.63 19.31 6.79
C ASP A 174 22.20 20.27 7.84
N LEU A 175 21.98 19.96 9.14
CA LEU A 175 22.55 20.73 10.24
C LEU A 175 24.08 20.66 10.24
N GLN A 176 24.65 19.46 10.07
CA GLN A 176 26.10 19.27 9.99
C GLN A 176 26.70 19.99 8.77
N ALA A 177 26.05 19.92 7.61
CA ALA A 177 26.48 20.63 6.40
C ALA A 177 26.43 22.14 6.61
N THR A 178 25.38 22.65 7.24
CA THR A 178 25.22 24.08 7.55
C THR A 178 26.32 24.56 8.50
N LEU A 179 26.61 23.82 9.56
CA LEU A 179 27.70 24.14 10.50
C LEU A 179 29.06 24.15 9.79
N ALA A 180 29.34 23.16 8.94
CA ALA A 180 30.58 23.10 8.17
C ALA A 180 30.73 24.30 7.22
N LEU A 181 29.64 24.78 6.62
CA LEU A 181 29.64 26.00 5.81
C LEU A 181 29.94 27.26 6.65
N TYR A 182 29.36 27.36 7.85
CA TYR A 182 29.65 28.46 8.79
C TYR A 182 31.11 28.48 9.20
N ASP A 183 31.67 27.34 9.58
CA ASP A 183 33.08 27.22 9.98
C ASP A 183 34.01 27.64 8.83
N ARG A 184 33.69 27.21 7.60
CA ARG A 184 34.46 27.58 6.40
C ARG A 184 34.40 29.09 6.14
N ALA A 185 33.22 29.70 6.27
CA ALA A 185 33.06 31.14 6.11
C ALA A 185 33.84 31.93 7.18
N GLU A 186 33.86 31.45 8.42
CA GLU A 186 34.63 32.08 9.49
C GLU A 186 36.15 31.99 9.22
N GLN A 187 36.63 30.82 8.78
CA GLN A 187 38.03 30.63 8.41
C GLN A 187 38.44 31.53 7.25
N GLN A 188 37.60 31.66 6.23
CA GLN A 188 37.81 32.59 5.12
C GLN A 188 37.91 34.04 5.63
N ARG A 189 36.96 34.48 6.46
CA ARG A 189 36.99 35.82 7.05
C ARG A 189 38.27 36.09 7.84
N LYS A 190 38.76 35.11 8.61
CA LYS A 190 40.03 35.23 9.35
C LYS A 190 41.23 35.37 8.40
N ALA A 191 41.26 34.58 7.32
CA ALA A 191 42.30 34.66 6.31
C ALA A 191 42.30 36.03 5.60
N ASP A 192 41.12 36.54 5.24
CA ASP A 192 40.94 37.84 4.59
C ASP A 192 41.41 38.98 5.49
N LEU A 193 41.03 38.96 6.78
CA LEU A 193 41.51 39.96 7.76
C LEU A 193 43.03 39.90 7.94
N ALA A 194 43.62 38.70 7.94
CA ALA A 194 45.07 38.54 8.02
C ALA A 194 45.80 39.00 6.74
N TRP A 195 45.14 38.90 5.58
CA TRP A 195 45.64 39.44 4.32
C TRP A 195 45.58 40.98 4.30
N LEU A 196 44.42 41.56 4.64
CA LEU A 196 44.23 43.01 4.75
C LEU A 196 45.23 43.65 5.71
N ARG A 197 45.52 43.01 6.84
CA ARG A 197 46.53 43.49 7.78
C ARG A 197 47.92 43.55 7.16
N ARG A 198 48.33 42.51 6.43
CA ARG A 198 49.64 42.48 5.75
C ARG A 198 49.74 43.55 4.66
N ASP A 199 48.66 43.81 3.95
CA ASP A 199 48.60 44.88 2.96
C ASP A 199 48.72 46.26 3.62
N LEU A 200 48.03 46.48 4.75
CA LEU A 200 48.16 47.72 5.52
C LEU A 200 49.58 47.91 6.06
N GLU A 201 50.22 46.85 6.56
CA GLU A 201 51.62 46.87 6.99
C GLU A 201 52.56 47.20 5.81
N THR A 202 52.30 46.65 4.62
CA THR A 202 53.06 46.94 3.39
C THR A 202 52.91 48.40 2.96
N VAL A 203 51.69 48.93 2.96
CA VAL A 203 51.40 50.33 2.62
C VAL A 203 52.05 51.28 3.64
N ALA A 204 52.02 50.95 4.93
CA ALA A 204 52.68 51.73 5.96
C ALA A 204 54.20 51.80 5.74
N VAL A 205 54.85 50.66 5.47
CA VAL A 205 56.31 50.60 5.20
C VAL A 205 56.67 51.39 3.92
N LEU A 206 55.89 51.26 2.85
CA LEU A 206 56.12 52.02 1.61
C LEU A 206 55.93 53.53 1.80
N THR A 207 54.97 53.93 2.64
CA THR A 207 54.69 55.34 2.94
C THR A 207 55.82 55.93 3.79
N ASP A 208 56.32 55.21 4.79
CA ASP A 208 57.46 55.64 5.61
C ASP A 208 58.73 55.80 4.77
N ALA A 209 59.03 54.82 3.91
CA ALA A 209 60.17 54.91 2.99
C ALA A 209 60.08 56.12 2.05
N ARG A 210 58.90 56.42 1.49
CA ARG A 210 58.69 57.61 0.66
C ARG A 210 58.81 58.92 1.44
N LEU A 211 58.32 58.97 2.67
CA LEU A 211 58.46 60.13 3.54
C LEU A 211 59.93 60.40 3.86
N GLN A 212 60.71 59.37 4.19
CA GLN A 212 62.15 59.50 4.41
C GLN A 212 62.88 59.98 3.15
N SER A 213 62.56 59.42 1.98
CA SER A 213 63.12 59.88 0.69
C SER A 213 62.79 61.35 0.42
N ALA A 214 61.53 61.76 0.61
CA ALA A 214 61.11 63.14 0.43
C ALA A 214 61.82 64.09 1.41
N GLN A 215 62.02 63.68 2.67
CA GLN A 215 62.79 64.44 3.65
C GLN A 215 64.26 64.60 3.23
N GLN A 216 64.88 63.55 2.68
CA GLN A 216 66.25 63.60 2.16
C GLN A 216 66.36 64.55 0.96
N GLU A 217 65.43 64.49 0.01
CA GLU A 217 65.38 65.40 -1.14
C GLU A 217 65.19 66.87 -0.71
N ILE A 218 64.28 67.14 0.23
CA ILE A 218 64.08 68.49 0.79
C ILE A 218 65.36 68.97 1.47
N GLY A 219 66.04 68.11 2.24
CA GLY A 219 67.33 68.42 2.86
C GLY A 219 68.40 68.79 1.83
N GLN A 220 68.47 68.05 0.72
CA GLN A 220 69.39 68.35 -0.39
C GLN A 220 69.06 69.70 -1.05
N LEU A 221 67.79 69.97 -1.36
CA LEU A 221 67.37 71.24 -1.94
C LEU A 221 67.65 72.43 -1.02
N ALA A 222 67.44 72.29 0.29
CA ALA A 222 67.77 73.32 1.28
C ALA A 222 69.28 73.57 1.39
N SER A 223 70.11 72.52 1.31
CA SER A 223 71.56 72.67 1.29
C SER A 223 72.06 73.38 0.03
N TYR A 224 71.43 73.10 -1.13
CA TYR A 224 71.77 73.72 -2.40
C TYR A 224 71.37 75.21 -2.43
N SER A 225 70.23 75.57 -1.83
CA SER A 225 69.78 76.96 -1.73
C SER A 225 70.65 77.79 -0.77
N LEU A 226 71.12 77.21 0.35
CA LEU A 226 72.08 77.86 1.26
C LEU A 226 73.45 78.07 0.60
N ALA A 227 73.95 77.09 -0.16
CA ALA A 227 75.20 77.23 -0.91
C ALA A 227 75.09 78.25 -2.05
N SER A 228 73.90 78.41 -2.63
CA SER A 228 73.62 79.43 -3.66
C SER A 228 73.38 80.83 -3.09
N ALA A 229 73.37 80.99 -1.76
CA ALA A 229 73.14 82.27 -1.07
C ALA A 229 74.43 83.00 -0.65
N GLU A 230 75.61 82.58 -1.14
CA GLU A 230 76.83 83.40 -1.06
C GLU A 230 76.84 84.49 -2.16
N PRO A 231 77.25 85.73 -1.85
CA PRO A 231 76.80 86.92 -2.54
C PRO A 231 77.62 87.25 -3.80
N SER A 232 77.07 86.97 -4.98
CA SER A 232 77.42 87.71 -6.19
C SER A 232 76.70 89.07 -6.17
N SER A 233 77.33 89.99 -5.44
CA SER A 233 77.18 91.43 -5.65
C SER A 233 77.44 91.76 -7.12
N THR A 234 76.52 92.56 -7.69
CA THR A 234 76.54 93.30 -8.97
C THR A 234 75.81 92.69 -10.17
N GLY A 235 74.72 93.35 -10.60
CA GLY A 235 74.15 93.17 -11.93
C GLY A 235 72.68 93.55 -12.05
N SER A 236 72.40 94.81 -12.36
CA SER A 236 71.08 95.41 -12.53
C SER A 236 70.22 94.83 -13.68
N THR A 237 68.89 95.00 -13.52
CA THR A 237 67.83 95.27 -14.54
C THR A 237 67.37 94.14 -15.50
N PRO A 238 66.18 94.24 -16.15
CA PRO A 238 64.86 94.66 -15.68
C PRO A 238 63.71 93.70 -16.10
N LEU A 239 62.57 93.84 -15.43
CA LEU A 239 61.19 93.84 -15.96
C LEU A 239 60.90 93.02 -17.24
N THR A 240 60.13 91.94 -17.14
CA THR A 240 59.08 91.62 -18.12
C THR A 240 58.09 90.60 -17.56
N THR A 241 56.86 91.09 -17.35
CA THR A 241 55.63 90.31 -17.21
C THR A 241 55.39 89.51 -18.50
N PRO A 242 54.87 88.27 -18.39
CA PRO A 242 53.75 87.95 -19.26
C PRO A 242 52.60 87.30 -18.49
N THR A 243 51.49 88.03 -18.51
CA THR A 243 50.12 87.55 -18.53
C THR A 243 49.95 86.41 -19.54
N ASN A 244 49.45 85.25 -19.12
CA ASN A 244 48.62 84.34 -19.94
C ASN A 244 47.98 83.31 -18.99
N GLU A 245 46.71 83.42 -18.60
CA GLU A 245 45.49 83.07 -19.34
C GLU A 245 45.43 81.61 -19.87
N ARG A 246 44.31 80.95 -19.51
CA ARG A 246 43.72 79.68 -20.01
C ARG A 246 44.34 78.40 -19.44
N LYS A 247 43.56 77.44 -18.92
CA LYS A 247 42.15 77.10 -19.17
C LYS A 247 41.59 76.27 -18.01
#